data_AF-A0A3D0HA74-F1
#
_entry.id   AF-A0A3D0HA74-F1
#
_cell.length_a   1.000
_cell.length_b   1.000
_cell.length_c   1.000
_cell.angle_alpha   90.00
_cell.angle_beta   90.00
_cell.angle_gamma   90.00
#
_symmetry.space_group_name_H-M   'P 1'
#
loop_
_entity.id
_entity.type
_entity.pdbx_description
1 polymer ?
#
loop_
_entity_poly.entity_id
_entity_poly.type
_entity_poly.pdbx_seq_one_letter_code
_entity_poly.pdbx_strand_id
1 'polypeptide(L)' 'MHRLEDYDYDLPRELIAQAPVGQRDQSRLLVLDRHDGSLRHLTFPDVSRYFGP' A
#
# COMPACT_ATOMS: atom_id res chain seq x y z
N MET A 1 -22.66 -12.27 6.75
CA MET A 1 -21.88 -13.37 7.34
C MET A 1 -20.60 -13.43 6.54
N HIS A 2 -19.49 -12.92 7.05
CA HIS A 2 -18.23 -12.88 6.29
C HIS A 2 -17.50 -14.20 6.46
N ARG A 3 -17.07 -14.77 5.34
CA ARG A 3 -16.25 -15.98 5.30
C ARG A 3 -14.81 -15.59 5.01
N LEU A 4 -13.86 -16.45 5.38
CA LEU A 4 -12.44 -16.18 5.14
C LEU A 4 -12.14 -15.99 3.65
N GLU A 5 -12.84 -16.73 2.79
CA GLU A 5 -12.74 -16.66 1.33
C GLU A 5 -13.08 -15.28 0.74
N ASP A 6 -13.86 -14.44 1.43
CA ASP A 6 -14.20 -13.09 0.97
C ASP A 6 -13.00 -12.13 0.96
N TYR A 7 -11.88 -12.52 1.59
CA TYR A 7 -10.66 -11.72 1.73
C TYR A 7 -9.45 -12.34 1.02
N ASP A 8 -9.66 -13.44 0.28
CA ASP A 8 -8.60 -14.08 -0.49
C ASP A 8 -8.33 -13.33 -1.80
N TYR A 9 -7.07 -13.28 -2.23
CA TYR A 9 -6.68 -12.63 -3.49
C TYR A 9 -5.44 -13.28 -4.09
N ASP A 10 -5.32 -13.23 -5.41
CA ASP A 10 -4.17 -13.74 -6.13
C ASP A 10 -2.91 -12.93 -5.78
N LEU A 11 -2.01 -13.52 -4.99
CA LEU A 11 -0.73 -12.95 -4.60
C LEU A 11 0.43 -13.79 -5.19
N PRO A 12 1.00 -13.38 -6.33
CA PRO A 12 2.21 -14.01 -6.87
C PRO A 12 3.35 -13.94 -5.85
N ARG A 13 4.04 -15.06 -5.64
CA ARG A 13 5.06 -15.21 -4.58
C ARG A 13 6.24 -14.25 -4.76
N GLU A 14 6.57 -13.92 -6.00
CA GLU A 14 7.61 -12.97 -6.38
C GLU A 14 7.31 -11.52 -5.97
N LEU A 15 6.04 -11.17 -5.73
CA LEU A 15 5.65 -9.85 -5.25
C LEU A 15 5.77 -9.72 -3.72
N ILE A 16 6.02 -10.82 -3.00
CA ILE A 16 6.32 -10.80 -1.57
C ILE A 16 7.78 -10.39 -1.39
N ALA A 17 8.00 -9.20 -0.83
CA ALA A 17 9.34 -8.71 -0.52
C ALA A 17 10.05 -9.68 0.45
N GLN A 18 11.20 -10.20 0.01
CA GLN A 18 12.02 -11.13 0.82
C GLN A 18 12.96 -10.38 1.79
N ALA A 19 13.23 -9.11 1.50
CA ALA A 19 14.00 -8.21 2.34
C ALA A 19 13.47 -6.77 2.15
N PRO A 20 13.74 -5.85 3.09
CA PRO A 20 13.47 -4.43 2.89
C PRO A 20 14.22 -3.87 1.68
N VAL A 21 13.68 -2.80 1.09
CA VAL A 21 14.40 -2.00 0.09
C VAL A 21 15.63 -1.34 0.73
N GLY A 22 16.72 -1.18 -0.03
CA GLY A 22 18.01 -0.68 0.49
C GLY A 22 17.95 0.71 1.13
N GLN A 23 17.05 1.58 0.67
CA GLN A 23 16.70 2.83 1.34
C GLN A 23 15.23 2.76 1.78
N ARG A 24 15.01 2.69 3.09
CA ARG A 24 13.69 2.40 3.69
C ARG A 24 12.59 3.35 3.25
N ASP A 25 12.92 4.62 3.12
CA ASP A 25 12.02 5.69 2.71
C ASP A 25 11.71 5.69 1.21
N GLN A 26 12.37 4.88 0.39
CA GLN A 26 12.08 4.76 -1.06
C GLN A 26 11.04 3.69 -1.40
N SER A 27 10.33 3.14 -0.40
CA SER A 27 9.24 2.20 -0.65
C SER A 27 8.06 2.88 -1.38
N ARG A 28 7.30 2.10 -2.16
CA ARG A 28 6.09 2.57 -2.85
C ARG A 28 4.99 2.82 -1.83
N LEU A 29 4.15 3.82 -2.08
CA LEU A 29 2.98 4.17 -1.28
C LEU A 29 1.73 4.14 -2.17
N LEU A 30 0.78 3.26 -1.88
CA LEU A 30 -0.55 3.28 -2.49
C LEU A 30 -1.50 4.08 -1.60
N VAL A 31 -2.09 5.15 -2.14
CA VAL A 31 -3.08 5.96 -1.45
C VAL A 31 -4.46 5.64 -2.02
N LEU A 32 -5.38 5.22 -1.14
CA LEU A 32 -6.79 5.02 -1.43
C LEU A 32 -7.61 6.11 -0.73
N ASP A 33 -8.38 6.87 -1.49
CA ASP A 33 -9.39 7.75 -0.93
C ASP A 33 -10.66 6.95 -0.61
N ARG A 34 -11.13 7.01 0.65
CA ARG A 34 -12.30 6.25 1.09
C ARG A 34 -13.63 6.84 0.62
N HIS A 35 -13.64 8.11 0.21
CA HIS A 35 -14.87 8.79 -0.19
C HIS A 35 -15.28 8.40 -1.61
N ASP A 36 -14.32 8.36 -2.54
CA ASP A 36 -14.58 8.12 -3.97
C ASP A 36 -13.89 6.86 -4.52
N GLY A 37 -13.05 6.19 -3.73
CA GLY A 37 -12.33 5.00 -4.14
C GLY A 37 -11.12 5.29 -5.04
N SER A 38 -10.73 6.55 -5.22
CA SER A 38 -9.61 6.92 -6.09
C SER A 38 -8.28 6.37 -5.56
N LEU A 39 -7.44 5.90 -6.49
CA LEU A 39 -6.13 5.34 -6.21
C LEU A 39 -5.03 6.25 -6.74
N ARG A 40 -3.98 6.43 -5.94
CA ARG A 40 -2.76 7.16 -6.34
C ARG A 40 -1.52 6.37 -5.92
N HIS A 41 -0.53 6.34 -6.81
CA HIS A 41 0.77 5.75 -6.53
C HIS A 41 1.79 6.85 -6.25
N LEU A 42 2.44 6.77 -5.10
CA LEU A 42 3.44 7.72 -4.60
C LEU A 42 4.66 6.96 -4.06
N THR A 43 5.61 7.69 -3.48
CA THR A 43 6.69 7.12 -2.65
C THR A 43 6.47 7.48 -1.18
N PHE A 44 7.03 6.68 -0.27
CA PHE A 44 6.84 6.87 1.17
C PHE A 44 7.18 8.29 1.72
N PRO A 45 8.13 9.08 1.20
CA PRO A 45 8.41 10.42 1.72
C PRO A 45 7.23 11.38 1.54
N ASP A 46 6.37 11.14 0.55
CA ASP A 46 5.17 11.92 0.29
C ASP A 46 4.09 11.74 1.38
N VAL A 47 4.23 10.74 2.27
CA VAL A 47 3.28 10.52 3.37
C VAL A 47 3.16 11.74 4.28
N SER A 48 4.23 12.52 4.41
CA SER A 48 4.28 13.77 5.18
C SER A 48 3.18 14.77 4.78
N ARG A 49 2.75 14.78 3.51
CA ARG A 49 1.71 15.68 2.99
C ARG A 49 0.31 15.39 3.54
N TYR A 50 0.11 14.22 4.16
CA TYR A 50 -1.18 13.78 4.69
C TYR A 50 -1.33 14.01 6.20
N PHE A 51 -0.29 14.51 6.87
CA PHE A 51 -0.36 14.89 8.27
C PHE A 51 -0.48 16.41 8.38
N GLY A 52 -1.46 16.85 9.17
CA GLY A 52 -1.55 18.26 9.57
C GLY A 52 -0.39 18.66 10.49
N PRO A 53 -0.29 19.96 10.84
CA PRO A 53 0.59 20.40 11.92
C PRO A 53 0.28 19.70 13.25
#